data_AF-A0A168Q901-F1
#
_entry.id   AF-A0A168Q901-F1
#
_cell.length_a   1.000
_cell.length_b   1.000
_cell.length_c   1.000
_cell.angle_alpha   90.00
_cell.angle_beta   90.00
_cell.angle_gamma   90.00
#
_symmetry.space_group_name_H-M   'P 1'
#
loop_
_entity.id
_entity.type
_entity.pdbx_description
1 polymer ?
#
loop_
_entity_poly.entity_id
_entity_poly.type
_entity_poly.pdbx_seq_one_letter_code
_entity_poly.pdbx_strand_id
1 'polypeptide(L)'
;MARFPTYSRFFYLARAVLNPPTSFCKKLFPATGEWHDRLAAKELSPGDPIQATVAENAFVQVIMLFWKTFIQDSVLMMELHPCYSIWQHSIFSDPAYLSFKR
;
A
#
# COMPACT_ATOMS: atom_id res chain seq x y z
N MET A 1 -2.36 -18.21 -13.04
CA MET A 1 -1.98 -18.42 -11.63
C MET A 1 -0.60 -17.79 -11.44
N ALA A 2 -0.39 -16.98 -10.41
CA ALA A 2 0.91 -16.36 -10.14
C ALA A 2 2.01 -17.45 -10.21
N ARG A 3 3.12 -17.13 -10.86
CA ARG A 3 4.12 -18.02 -11.46
C ARG A 3 4.95 -18.81 -10.43
N PHE A 4 4.29 -19.38 -9.42
CA PHE A 4 4.86 -20.13 -8.33
C PHE A 4 5.18 -21.57 -8.79
N PRO A 5 6.39 -22.08 -8.53
CA PRO A 5 6.73 -23.47 -8.83
C PRO A 5 5.84 -24.43 -8.02
N THR A 6 5.50 -25.57 -8.61
CA THR A 6 4.70 -26.64 -7.99
C THR A 6 5.42 -27.38 -6.85
N TYR A 7 6.73 -27.16 -6.67
CA TYR A 7 7.53 -27.79 -5.62
C TYR A 7 7.44 -27.01 -4.29
N SER A 8 6.96 -27.70 -3.26
CA SER A 8 6.30 -27.12 -2.08
C SER A 8 7.21 -26.54 -0.98
N ARG A 9 8.47 -26.16 -1.23
CA ARG A 9 9.41 -26.02 -0.10
C ARG A 9 10.09 -24.68 0.14
N PHE A 10 10.04 -23.70 -0.74
CA PHE A 10 10.50 -22.35 -0.38
C PHE A 10 9.67 -21.28 -1.10
N PHE A 11 8.65 -20.77 -0.41
CA PHE A 11 7.85 -19.62 -0.83
C PHE A 11 8.09 -18.42 0.09
N TYR A 12 9.36 -18.14 0.42
CA TYR A 12 9.69 -17.00 1.26
C TYR A 12 10.34 -15.90 0.41
N LEU A 13 9.53 -14.94 -0.02
CA LEU A 13 10.06 -13.61 -0.29
C LEU A 13 10.40 -13.01 1.07
N ALA A 14 11.66 -12.68 1.30
CA ALA A 14 12.07 -11.95 2.49
C ALA A 14 11.33 -10.61 2.50
N ARG A 15 10.29 -10.50 3.33
CA ARG A 15 9.58 -9.24 3.53
C ARG A 15 10.29 -8.46 4.61
N ALA A 16 10.38 -7.14 4.45
CA ALA A 16 10.70 -6.29 5.58
C ALA A 16 9.60 -6.52 6.64
N VAL A 17 9.99 -7.05 7.81
CA VAL A 17 9.07 -7.43 8.90
C VAL A 17 8.36 -6.20 9.51
N LEU A 18 8.81 -5.00 9.15
CA LEU A 18 8.30 -3.75 9.67
C LEU A 18 7.04 -3.31 8.90
N ASN A 19 6.01 -2.93 9.67
CA ASN A 19 4.87 -2.22 9.10
C ASN A 19 5.31 -0.78 8.81
N PRO A 20 4.96 -0.21 7.65
CA PRO A 20 5.26 1.19 7.39
C PRO A 20 4.59 2.08 8.46
N PRO A 21 5.25 3.17 8.91
CA PRO A 21 4.70 4.05 9.94
C PRO A 21 3.32 4.58 9.55
N THR A 22 2.36 4.61 10.48
CA THR A 22 0.99 5.10 10.20
C THR A 22 0.97 6.53 9.67
N SER A 23 1.89 7.39 10.15
CA SER A 23 2.07 8.76 9.64
C SER A 23 2.51 8.79 8.18
N PHE A 24 3.35 7.84 7.77
CA PHE A 24 3.78 7.69 6.38
C PHE A 24 2.63 7.18 5.50
N CYS A 25 1.86 6.19 5.97
CA CYS A 25 0.67 5.70 5.25
C CYS A 25 -0.35 6.82 4.98
N LYS A 26 -0.57 7.73 5.95
CA LYS A 26 -1.47 8.90 5.79
C LYS A 26 -0.95 9.92 4.78
N LYS A 27 0.36 10.14 4.69
CA LYS A 27 0.99 11.01 3.69
C LYS A 27 0.96 10.42 2.28
N LEU A 28 1.15 9.11 2.20
CA LEU A 28 1.20 8.38 0.94
C LEU A 28 -0.19 8.32 0.28
N PHE A 29 -1.25 8.17 1.09
CA PHE A 29 -2.63 8.25 0.62
C PHE A 29 -3.51 9.10 1.53
N PRO A 30 -3.46 10.44 1.39
CA PRO A 30 -4.35 11.30 2.14
C PRO A 30 -5.81 11.01 1.78
N ALA A 31 -6.08 10.71 0.50
CA ALA A 31 -7.41 10.36 0.03
C ALA A 31 -7.89 8.99 0.55
N THR A 32 -7.13 7.88 0.49
CA THR A 32 -7.73 6.60 0.93
C THR A 32 -8.08 6.54 2.41
N GLY A 33 -7.41 7.30 3.28
CA GLY A 33 -7.84 7.47 4.68
C GLY A 33 -9.21 8.14 4.76
N GLU A 34 -9.38 9.28 4.06
CA GLU A 34 -10.66 9.98 3.98
C GLU A 34 -11.77 9.10 3.39
N TRP A 35 -11.48 8.38 2.30
CA TRP A 35 -12.45 7.52 1.64
C TRP A 35 -12.82 6.33 2.51
N HIS A 36 -11.85 5.73 3.22
CA HIS A 36 -12.12 4.66 4.17
C HIS A 36 -13.00 5.15 5.33
N ASP A 37 -12.71 6.33 5.88
CA ASP A 37 -13.49 6.90 6.99
C ASP A 37 -14.91 7.28 6.55
N ARG A 38 -15.07 7.87 5.36
CA ARG A 38 -16.38 8.21 4.76
C ARG A 38 -17.23 6.95 4.49
N LEU A 39 -16.60 5.91 3.95
CA LEU A 39 -17.26 4.62 3.70
C LEU A 39 -17.62 3.90 5.00
N ALA A 40 -16.78 3.99 6.04
CA ALA A 40 -17.04 3.42 7.36
C ALA A 40 -18.16 4.17 8.11
N ALA A 41 -18.24 5.49 7.96
CA ALA A 41 -19.26 6.32 8.58
C ALA A 41 -20.66 6.13 7.99
N LYS A 42 -20.79 5.44 6.84
CA LYS A 42 -22.05 5.36 6.06
C LYS A 42 -22.70 6.74 5.87
N GLU A 43 -21.90 7.80 5.75
CA GLU A 43 -22.40 9.14 5.44
C GLU A 43 -22.81 9.17 3.96
N LEU A 44 -23.98 8.61 3.69
CA LEU A 44 -24.75 8.87 2.49
C LEU A 44 -25.44 10.22 2.72
N SER A 45 -24.70 11.32 2.66
CA SER A 45 -25.35 12.62 2.52
C SER A 45 -26.12 12.60 1.19
N PRO A 46 -27.39 13.02 1.13
CA PRO A 46 -28.17 13.02 -0.10
C PRO A 46 -27.61 14.11 -1.04
N GLY A 47 -26.55 13.78 -1.76
CA GLY A 47 -25.73 14.70 -2.55
C GLY A 47 -24.26 14.30 -2.66
N ASP A 48 -23.79 13.32 -1.87
CA ASP A 48 -22.43 12.80 -1.99
C ASP A 48 -22.27 11.92 -3.26
N PRO A 49 -21.21 12.12 -4.07
CA PRO A 49 -20.99 11.34 -5.28
C PRO A 49 -20.45 9.93 -5.02
N ILE A 50 -20.09 9.60 -3.77
CA ILE A 50 -19.53 8.31 -3.38
C ILE A 50 -20.68 7.42 -2.89
N GLN A 51 -21.07 6.44 -3.71
CA GLN A 51 -22.09 5.48 -3.33
C GLN A 51 -21.42 4.36 -2.55
N ALA A 52 -21.61 4.28 -1.23
CA ALA A 52 -21.02 3.24 -0.38
C ALA A 52 -21.49 1.80 -0.73
N THR A 53 -21.04 1.27 -1.87
CA THR A 53 -21.34 -0.07 -2.39
C THR A 53 -20.29 -1.06 -1.90
N VAL A 54 -20.66 -2.34 -1.87
CA VAL A 54 -19.76 -3.43 -1.47
C VAL A 54 -18.48 -3.44 -2.33
N ALA A 55 -18.59 -3.13 -3.62
CA ALA A 55 -17.46 -3.08 -4.54
C ALA A 55 -16.50 -1.93 -4.23
N GLU A 56 -17.00 -0.72 -3.94
CA GLU A 56 -16.17 0.44 -3.60
C GLU A 56 -15.42 0.20 -2.27
N ASN A 57 -16.11 -0.33 -1.27
CA ASN A 57 -15.51 -0.72 0.01
C ASN A 57 -14.37 -1.74 -0.19
N ALA A 58 -14.63 -2.79 -0.96
CA ALA A 58 -13.63 -3.82 -1.26
C ALA A 58 -12.45 -3.24 -2.06
N PHE A 59 -12.72 -2.33 -3.00
CA PHE A 59 -11.69 -1.70 -3.81
C PHE A 59 -10.74 -0.83 -2.96
N VAL A 60 -11.28 0.00 -2.07
CA VAL A 60 -10.46 0.81 -1.14
C VAL A 60 -9.60 -0.08 -0.25
N GLN A 61 -10.15 -1.19 0.27
CA GLN A 61 -9.39 -2.15 1.07
C GLN A 61 -8.26 -2.82 0.27
N VAL A 62 -8.52 -3.22 -0.97
CA VAL A 62 -7.51 -3.83 -1.85
C VAL A 62 -6.39 -2.85 -2.15
N ILE A 63 -6.71 -1.58 -2.42
CA ILE A 63 -5.71 -0.53 -2.64
C ILE A 63 -4.87 -0.33 -1.37
N MET A 64 -5.48 -0.22 -0.19
CA MET A 64 -4.74 -0.10 1.07
C MET A 64 -3.79 -1.28 1.31
N LEU A 65 -4.26 -2.51 1.07
CA LEU A 65 -3.47 -3.71 1.24
C LEU A 65 -2.29 -3.75 0.24
N PHE A 66 -2.58 -3.51 -1.04
CA PHE A 66 -1.60 -3.48 -2.11
C PHE A 66 -0.46 -2.51 -1.78
N TRP A 67 -0.82 -1.28 -1.36
CA TRP A 67 0.17 -0.27 -1.06
C TRP A 67 1.01 -0.59 0.17
N LYS A 68 0.40 -1.13 1.22
CA LYS A 68 1.15 -1.60 2.39
C LYS A 68 2.19 -2.65 1.98
N THR A 69 1.78 -3.65 1.19
CA THR A 69 2.71 -4.68 0.71
C THR A 69 3.76 -4.11 -0.24
N PHE A 70 3.39 -3.15 -1.09
CA PHE A 70 4.30 -2.52 -2.02
C PHE A 70 5.42 -1.74 -1.29
N ILE A 71 5.08 -0.96 -0.25
CA ILE A 71 6.08 -0.24 0.55
C ILE A 71 6.93 -1.19 1.40
N GLN A 72 6.37 -2.28 1.90
CA GLN A 72 7.14 -3.28 2.64
C GLN A 72 8.17 -3.97 1.75
N ASP A 73 7.75 -4.34 0.54
CA ASP A 73 8.61 -5.06 -0.39
C ASP A 73 9.53 -4.09 -1.17
N SER A 74 9.25 -2.78 -1.18
CA SER A 74 10.06 -1.79 -1.90
C SER A 74 11.49 -1.71 -1.39
N VAL A 75 11.75 -1.98 -0.10
CA VAL A 75 13.10 -2.00 0.46
C VAL A 75 13.96 -3.03 -0.28
N LEU A 76 13.49 -4.27 -0.36
CA LEU A 76 14.16 -5.35 -1.09
C LEU A 76 14.17 -5.09 -2.60
N MET A 77 13.06 -4.61 -3.15
CA MET A 77 12.95 -4.35 -4.59
C MET A 77 13.88 -3.23 -5.07
N MET A 78 14.19 -2.25 -4.23
CA MET A 78 15.19 -1.22 -4.52
C MET A 78 16.62 -1.78 -4.56
N GLU A 79 16.93 -2.80 -3.76
CA GLU A 79 18.23 -3.48 -3.79
C GLU A 79 18.36 -4.39 -5.02
N LEU A 80 17.31 -5.16 -5.32
CA LEU A 80 17.31 -6.11 -6.45
C LEU A 80 17.19 -5.40 -7.81
N HIS A 81 16.46 -4.30 -7.88
CA HIS A 81 16.12 -3.61 -9.12
C HIS A 81 16.29 -2.09 -9.04
N PRO A 82 17.51 -1.58 -8.78
CA PRO A 82 17.76 -0.16 -8.56
C PRO A 82 17.41 0.74 -9.76
N CYS A 83 17.31 0.18 -10.96
CA CYS A 83 17.09 0.93 -12.20
C CYS A 83 15.61 1.26 -12.49
N TYR A 84 14.64 0.87 -11.65
CA TYR A 84 13.25 1.22 -11.90
C TYR A 84 12.97 2.69 -11.63
N SER A 85 12.27 3.34 -12.58
CA SER A 85 11.88 4.75 -12.50
C SER A 85 10.98 5.06 -11.31
N ILE A 86 10.25 4.06 -10.79
CA ILE A 86 9.39 4.21 -9.62
C ILE A 86 10.17 4.68 -8.38
N TRP A 87 11.45 4.30 -8.25
CA TRP A 87 12.31 4.71 -7.12
C TRP A 87 12.67 6.19 -7.13
N GLN A 88 12.49 6.89 -8.25
CA GLN A 88 12.72 8.33 -8.36
C GLN A 88 11.56 9.16 -7.80
N HIS A 89 10.44 8.51 -7.44
CA HIS A 89 9.31 9.19 -6.85
C HIS A 89 9.68 9.77 -5.48
N SER A 90 9.26 11.02 -5.22
CA SER A 90 9.61 11.79 -4.01
C SER A 90 9.26 11.08 -2.69
N ILE A 91 8.29 10.17 -2.74
CA ILE A 91 7.92 9.33 -1.61
C ILE A 91 9.08 8.50 -1.05
N PHE A 92 9.97 8.00 -1.91
CA PHE A 92 11.12 7.18 -1.51
C PHE A 92 12.27 8.02 -0.96
N SER A 93 12.16 9.35 -1.04
CA SER A 93 13.05 10.32 -0.42
C SER A 93 12.46 10.93 0.86
N ASP A 94 11.22 10.59 1.24
CA ASP A 94 10.61 11.11 2.48
C ASP A 94 11.41 10.62 3.70
N PRO A 95 11.70 11.48 4.68
CA PRO A 95 12.47 11.09 5.87
C PRO A 95 11.87 9.91 6.65
N ALA A 96 10.55 9.75 6.66
CA ALA A 96 9.89 8.62 7.30
C ALA A 96 10.13 7.31 6.54
N TYR A 97 10.16 7.36 5.20
CA TYR A 97 10.53 6.19 4.39
C TYR A 97 12.01 5.85 4.55
N LEU A 98 12.91 6.83 4.51
CA LEU A 98 14.35 6.60 4.70
C LEU A 98 14.66 6.02 6.09
N SER A 99 13.90 6.41 7.12
CA SER A 99 14.00 5.82 8.46
C SER A 99 13.45 4.40 8.52
N PHE A 100 12.42 4.08 7.73
CA PHE A 100 11.85 2.74 7.59
C PHE A 100 12.75 1.78 6.78
N LYS A 101 13.46 2.31 5.78
CA LYS A 101 14.37 1.55 4.91
C LYS A 101 15.64 1.08 5.64
N ARG A 102 16.06 1.79 6.68
CA ARG A 102 17.29 1.52 7.45
C ARG A 102 17.12 0.26 8.31
#